data_AF-A0A1H4GE11-F1
#
_entry.id   AF-A0A1H4GE11-F1
#
_cell.length_a   1.000
_cell.length_b   1.000
_cell.length_c   1.000
_cell.angle_alpha   90.00
_cell.angle_beta   90.00
_cell.angle_gamma   90.00
#
_symmetry.space_group_name_H-M   'P 1'
#
loop_
_entity.id
_entity.type
_entity.pdbx_description
1 polymer ?
#
loop_
_entity_poly.entity_id
_entity_poly.type
_entity_poly.pdbx_seq_one_letter_code
_entity_poly.pdbx_strand_id
1 'polypeptide(L)'
;MICSWFSGLLESEDLSIRKSAAEALFHFYYRKEDYQIAERYLLYYSEDNPERKLMQANIYAKTGKINEAYVAYEEMMLAEVNQLRIIMNALQILCEEDGDFDLAHRVADASSDVAKCFDMGVYQEISMQLELAAYEKNIDETARIMEKLISNCDSISDFTKSKLFSHLSFKQYGKDFYEDLRSDLVKRFCDEETFGYMSGNIYWETLKDKSHKE
;
A
#
# COMPACT_ATOMS: atom_id res chain seq x y z
N MET A 1 -42.38 -5.74 5.67
CA MET A 1 -42.33 -6.90 4.75
C MET A 1 -40.90 -7.20 4.33
N ILE A 2 -40.14 -6.28 3.72
CA ILE A 2 -38.75 -6.56 3.32
C ILE A 2 -37.82 -6.87 4.53
N CYS A 3 -37.89 -6.10 5.62
CA CYS A 3 -37.05 -6.36 6.80
C CYS A 3 -37.33 -7.71 7.47
N SER A 4 -38.59 -8.15 7.53
CA SER A 4 -38.95 -9.44 8.14
C SER A 4 -38.43 -10.64 7.33
N TRP A 5 -38.33 -10.50 6.00
CA TRP A 5 -37.70 -11.50 5.15
C TRP A 5 -36.19 -11.57 5.42
N PHE A 6 -35.49 -10.43 5.45
CA PHE A 6 -34.06 -10.41 5.74
C PHE A 6 -33.73 -10.86 7.17
N SER A 7 -34.56 -10.54 8.16
CA SER A 7 -34.36 -11.05 9.52
C SER A 7 -34.41 -12.58 9.59
N GLY A 8 -35.26 -13.23 8.78
CA GLY A 8 -35.25 -14.69 8.68
C GLY A 8 -33.99 -15.26 8.02
N LEU A 9 -33.36 -14.52 7.11
CA LEU A 9 -32.13 -14.92 6.43
C LEU A 9 -30.88 -14.80 7.32
N LEU A 10 -30.94 -14.07 8.44
CA LEU A 10 -29.84 -13.99 9.41
C LEU A 10 -29.58 -15.32 10.11
N GLU A 11 -30.55 -16.23 10.13
CA GLU A 11 -30.45 -17.58 10.70
C GLU A 11 -30.02 -18.63 9.65
N SER A 12 -29.71 -18.21 8.41
CA SER A 12 -29.22 -19.13 7.38
C SER A 12 -27.92 -19.80 7.83
N GLU A 13 -27.70 -21.07 7.50
CA GLU A 13 -26.41 -21.73 7.74
C GLU A 13 -25.29 -21.18 6.84
N ASP A 14 -25.67 -20.60 5.70
CA ASP A 14 -24.76 -19.99 4.73
C ASP A 14 -24.27 -18.62 5.19
N LEU A 15 -22.96 -18.49 5.40
CA LEU A 15 -22.32 -17.26 5.83
C LEU A 15 -22.53 -16.09 4.84
N SER A 16 -22.51 -16.36 3.54
CA SER A 16 -22.72 -15.35 2.51
C SER A 16 -24.14 -14.81 2.58
N ILE A 17 -25.13 -15.70 2.72
CA ILE A 17 -26.54 -15.30 2.86
C ILE A 17 -26.75 -14.45 4.12
N ARG A 18 -26.17 -14.87 5.25
CA ARG A 18 -26.24 -14.09 6.51
C ARG A 18 -25.63 -12.70 6.35
N LYS A 19 -24.44 -12.60 5.74
CA LYS A 19 -23.77 -11.32 5.51
C LYS A 19 -24.59 -10.39 4.61
N SER A 20 -25.08 -10.87 3.47
CA SER A 20 -25.92 -10.05 2.58
C SER A 20 -27.22 -9.58 3.25
N ALA A 21 -27.82 -10.43 4.09
CA ALA A 21 -28.99 -10.03 4.87
C ALA A 21 -28.66 -8.97 5.92
N ALA A 22 -27.53 -9.10 6.62
CA ALA A 22 -27.03 -8.11 7.57
C ALA A 22 -26.71 -6.78 6.89
N GLU A 23 -26.08 -6.79 5.72
CA GLU A 23 -25.79 -5.60 4.91
C GLU A 23 -27.08 -4.85 4.51
N ALA A 24 -28.07 -5.59 4.00
CA ALA A 24 -29.34 -5.02 3.59
C ALA A 24 -30.06 -4.35 4.76
N LEU A 25 -30.03 -4.98 5.94
CA LEU A 25 -30.61 -4.44 7.16
C LEU A 25 -29.81 -3.25 7.69
N PHE A 26 -28.47 -3.32 7.69
CA PHE A 26 -27.61 -2.18 8.01
C PHE A 26 -28.02 -0.96 7.19
N HIS A 27 -28.05 -1.07 5.86
CA HIS A 27 -28.37 0.05 4.99
C HIS A 27 -29.83 0.51 5.13
N PHE A 28 -30.75 -0.37 5.47
CA PHE A 28 -32.13 0.00 5.77
C PHE A 28 -32.21 0.93 6.99
N TYR A 29 -31.60 0.55 8.12
CA TYR A 29 -31.61 1.36 9.33
C TYR A 29 -30.72 2.60 9.21
N TYR A 30 -29.59 2.50 8.52
CA TYR A 30 -28.71 3.65 8.22
C TYR A 30 -29.47 4.75 7.46
N ARG A 31 -30.26 4.41 6.45
CA ARG A 31 -31.12 5.38 5.71
C ARG A 31 -32.26 5.96 6.55
N LYS A 32 -32.63 5.29 7.64
CA LYS A 32 -33.61 5.78 8.61
C LYS A 32 -32.97 6.62 9.72
N GLU A 33 -31.66 6.83 9.66
CA GLU A 33 -30.86 7.51 10.68
C GLU A 33 -30.87 6.80 12.05
N ASP A 34 -31.28 5.51 12.06
CA ASP A 34 -31.22 4.66 13.24
C ASP A 34 -29.86 3.96 13.30
N TYR A 35 -28.84 4.76 13.61
CA TYR A 35 -27.45 4.30 13.60
C TYR A 35 -27.15 3.27 14.68
N GLN A 36 -27.87 3.31 15.80
CA GLN A 36 -27.71 2.33 16.89
C GLN A 36 -28.17 0.94 16.46
N ILE A 37 -29.29 0.85 15.73
CA ILE A 37 -29.74 -0.43 15.18
C ILE A 37 -28.84 -0.84 14.01
N ALA A 38 -28.44 0.09 13.14
CA ALA A 38 -27.54 -0.20 12.03
C ALA A 38 -26.23 -0.84 12.52
N GLU A 39 -25.60 -0.29 13.56
CA GLU A 39 -24.34 -0.78 14.13
C GLU A 39 -24.39 -2.24 14.56
N ARG A 40 -25.55 -2.73 15.05
CA ARG A 40 -25.72 -4.13 15.49
C ARG A 40 -25.48 -5.13 14.36
N TYR A 41 -25.74 -4.75 13.11
CA TYR A 41 -25.53 -5.63 11.96
C TYR A 41 -24.05 -5.80 11.60
N LEU A 42 -23.16 -4.96 12.12
CA LEU A 42 -21.71 -5.12 11.95
C LEU A 42 -21.16 -6.36 12.67
N LEU A 43 -21.90 -6.90 13.66
CA LEU A 43 -21.54 -8.13 14.38
C LEU A 43 -21.53 -9.38 13.48
N TYR A 44 -22.15 -9.32 12.30
CA TYR A 44 -22.15 -10.42 11.32
C TYR A 44 -20.86 -10.48 10.48
N TYR A 45 -19.95 -9.52 10.67
CA TYR A 45 -18.68 -9.42 9.96
C TYR A 45 -17.52 -9.57 10.95
N SER A 46 -16.40 -10.12 10.51
CA SER A 46 -15.15 -10.08 11.29
C SER A 46 -14.67 -8.64 11.45
N GLU A 47 -13.92 -8.35 12.51
CA GLU A 47 -13.41 -7.01 12.78
C GLU A 47 -12.49 -6.50 11.67
N ASP A 48 -11.70 -7.41 11.07
CA ASP A 48 -10.80 -7.08 9.96
C ASP A 48 -11.48 -6.95 8.60
N ASN A 49 -12.79 -7.18 8.50
CA ASN A 49 -13.49 -7.10 7.22
C ASN A 49 -13.55 -5.63 6.71
N PRO A 50 -13.10 -5.34 5.47
CA PRO A 50 -13.11 -3.98 4.92
C PRO A 50 -14.49 -3.34 4.83
N GLU A 51 -15.52 -4.11 4.44
CA GLU A 51 -16.90 -3.61 4.33
C GLU A 51 -17.44 -3.20 5.71
N ARG A 52 -17.15 -3.99 6.75
CA ARG A 52 -17.48 -3.65 8.15
C ARG A 52 -16.83 -2.34 8.56
N LYS A 53 -15.53 -2.17 8.30
CA LYS A 53 -14.78 -0.95 8.63
C LYS A 53 -15.38 0.27 7.92
N LEU A 54 -15.72 0.14 6.64
CA LEU A 54 -16.36 1.21 5.87
C LEU A 54 -17.74 1.59 6.45
N MET A 55 -18.57 0.59 6.75
CA MET A 55 -19.88 0.81 7.36
C MET A 55 -19.78 1.47 8.74
N GLN A 56 -18.80 1.08 9.56
CA GLN A 56 -18.53 1.71 10.86
C GLN A 56 -18.09 3.18 10.70
N ALA A 57 -17.18 3.46 9.77
CA ALA A 57 -16.74 4.83 9.47
C ALA A 57 -17.92 5.71 9.03
N ASN A 58 -18.83 5.16 8.21
CA ASN A 58 -20.06 5.83 7.80
C ASN A 58 -20.98 6.16 8.97
N ILE A 59 -21.04 5.32 10.01
CA ILE A 59 -21.77 5.60 11.26
C ILE A 59 -21.08 6.72 12.03
N TYR A 60 -19.76 6.68 12.17
CA TYR A 60 -18.99 7.72 12.86
C TYR A 60 -19.24 9.10 12.23
N ALA A 61 -19.20 9.18 10.90
CA ALA A 61 -19.44 10.41 10.15
C ALA A 61 -20.84 11.00 10.40
N LYS A 62 -21.85 10.16 10.63
CA LYS A 62 -23.24 10.61 10.86
C LYS A 62 -23.57 10.87 12.33
N THR A 63 -22.85 10.26 13.25
CA THR A 63 -23.09 10.36 14.71
C THR A 63 -22.25 11.45 15.38
N GLY A 64 -21.55 12.28 14.59
CA GLY A 64 -20.72 13.38 15.10
C GLY A 64 -19.31 12.97 15.55
N LYS A 65 -18.95 11.69 15.41
CA LYS A 65 -17.60 11.16 15.65
C LYS A 65 -16.70 11.40 14.44
N ILE A 66 -16.56 12.66 14.07
CA ILE A 66 -15.96 13.06 12.78
C ILE A 66 -14.48 12.67 12.70
N ASN A 67 -13.72 12.81 13.78
CA ASN A 67 -12.30 12.46 13.78
C ASN A 67 -12.10 10.95 13.61
N GLU A 68 -12.90 10.14 14.29
CA GLU A 68 -12.87 8.67 14.16
C GLU A 68 -13.26 8.21 12.76
N ALA A 69 -14.18 8.93 12.09
CA ALA A 69 -14.51 8.67 10.69
C ALA A 69 -13.32 8.95 9.76
N TYR A 70 -12.67 10.12 9.91
CA TYR A 70 -11.48 10.45 9.11
C TYR A 70 -10.37 9.43 9.29
N VAL A 71 -10.02 9.10 10.54
CA VAL A 71 -8.99 8.08 10.83
C VAL A 71 -9.35 6.76 10.15
N ALA A 72 -10.59 6.29 10.29
CA ALA A 72 -11.00 5.04 9.67
C ALA A 72 -10.90 5.07 8.13
N TYR A 73 -11.33 6.15 7.48
CA TYR A 73 -11.21 6.27 6.02
C TYR A 73 -9.76 6.37 5.55
N GLU A 74 -8.93 7.16 6.24
CA GLU A 74 -7.52 7.34 5.89
C GLU A 74 -6.71 6.05 6.12
N GLU A 75 -6.95 5.32 7.22
CA GLU A 75 -6.33 4.01 7.48
C GLU A 75 -6.70 2.99 6.39
N MET A 76 -7.97 2.93 6.01
CA MET A 76 -8.42 2.05 4.92
C MET A 76 -7.75 2.45 3.60
N MET A 77 -7.73 3.73 3.26
CA MET A 77 -7.10 4.22 2.03
C MET A 77 -5.61 3.88 1.98
N LEU A 78 -4.89 4.06 3.09
CA LEU A 78 -3.47 3.70 3.19
C LEU A 78 -3.26 2.18 3.10
N ALA A 79 -4.15 1.36 3.68
CA ALA A 79 -4.07 -0.09 3.57
C ALA A 79 -4.30 -0.56 2.13
N GLU A 80 -5.33 -0.03 1.46
CA GLU A 80 -5.68 -0.40 0.08
C GLU A 80 -4.60 -0.01 -0.93
N VAL A 81 -4.01 1.19 -0.82
CA VAL A 81 -2.91 1.58 -1.72
C VAL A 81 -1.69 0.68 -1.54
N ASN A 82 -1.36 0.30 -0.31
CA ASN A 82 -0.25 -0.62 -0.04
C ASN A 82 -0.53 -2.03 -0.57
N GLN A 83 -1.76 -2.53 -0.39
CA GLN A 83 -2.17 -3.82 -0.94
C GLN A 83 -2.13 -3.81 -2.47
N LEU A 84 -2.63 -2.76 -3.11
CA LEU A 84 -2.58 -2.62 -4.57
C LEU A 84 -1.12 -2.67 -5.08
N ARG A 85 -0.19 -1.97 -4.41
CA ARG A 85 1.22 -1.99 -4.79
C ARG A 85 1.87 -3.37 -4.63
N ILE A 86 1.52 -4.13 -3.59
CA ILE A 86 1.98 -5.52 -3.42
C ILE A 86 1.46 -6.40 -4.58
N ILE A 87 0.19 -6.26 -4.94
CA ILE A 87 -0.41 -7.01 -6.05
C ILE A 87 0.26 -6.63 -7.38
N MET A 88 0.52 -5.33 -7.61
CA MET A 88 1.23 -4.86 -8.79
C MET A 88 2.65 -5.43 -8.87
N ASN A 89 3.37 -5.49 -7.76
CA ASN A 89 4.71 -6.11 -7.73
C ASN A 89 4.67 -7.60 -8.06
N ALA A 90 3.75 -8.36 -7.46
CA ALA A 90 3.57 -9.77 -7.79
C ALA A 90 3.19 -9.99 -9.26
N LEU A 91 2.35 -9.11 -9.83
CA LEU A 91 1.98 -9.16 -11.24
C LEU A 91 3.18 -8.86 -12.14
N GLN A 92 4.01 -7.87 -11.80
CA GLN A 92 5.22 -7.55 -12.56
C GLN A 92 6.17 -8.75 -12.62
N ILE A 93 6.44 -9.41 -11.48
CA ILE A 93 7.28 -10.62 -11.42
C ILE A 93 6.73 -11.71 -12.33
N LEU A 94 5.41 -11.95 -12.29
CA LEU A 94 4.78 -12.93 -13.18
C LEU A 94 4.94 -12.56 -14.66
N CYS A 95 4.82 -11.27 -15.02
CA CYS A 95 5.01 -10.81 -16.40
C CYS A 95 6.46 -11.00 -16.86
N GLU A 96 7.43 -10.75 -15.99
CA GLU A 96 8.86 -10.99 -16.25
C GLU A 96 9.13 -12.48 -16.52
N GLU A 97 8.54 -13.38 -15.73
CA GLU A 97 8.64 -14.84 -15.89
C GLU A 97 7.97 -15.33 -17.19
N ASP A 98 6.81 -14.77 -17.54
CA ASP A 98 6.05 -15.10 -18.76
C ASP A 98 6.59 -14.42 -20.03
N GLY A 99 7.53 -13.47 -19.88
CA GLY A 99 8.13 -12.71 -20.98
C GLY A 99 7.25 -11.62 -21.58
N ASP A 100 6.20 -11.19 -20.87
CA ASP A 100 5.35 -10.04 -21.25
C ASP A 100 5.94 -8.73 -20.72
N PHE A 101 7.03 -8.28 -21.36
CA PHE A 101 7.75 -7.08 -20.95
C PHE A 101 6.92 -5.80 -21.09
N ASP A 102 6.04 -5.72 -22.08
CA ASP A 102 5.16 -4.57 -22.27
C ASP A 102 4.23 -4.40 -21.05
N LEU A 103 3.66 -5.50 -20.56
CA LEU A 103 2.85 -5.48 -19.35
C LEU A 103 3.69 -5.22 -18.09
N ALA A 104 4.88 -5.82 -17.98
CA ALA A 104 5.78 -5.59 -16.84
C ALA A 104 6.13 -4.09 -16.68
N HIS A 105 6.53 -3.42 -17.76
CA HIS A 105 6.74 -1.97 -17.77
C HIS A 105 5.47 -1.20 -17.42
N ARG A 106 4.33 -1.57 -18.02
CA ARG A 106 3.07 -0.88 -17.77
C ARG A 106 2.64 -0.94 -16.29
N VAL A 107 2.88 -2.08 -15.63
CA VAL A 107 2.58 -2.30 -14.22
C VAL A 107 3.55 -1.52 -13.32
N ALA A 108 4.83 -1.51 -13.64
CA ALA A 108 5.82 -0.70 -12.92
C ALA A 108 5.49 0.80 -13.00
N ASP A 109 5.12 1.30 -14.18
CA ASP A 109 4.67 2.69 -14.38
C ASP A 109 3.39 2.99 -13.59
N ALA A 110 2.40 2.10 -13.65
CA ALA A 110 1.18 2.24 -12.87
C ALA A 110 1.46 2.33 -11.36
N SER A 111 2.38 1.50 -10.85
CA SER A 111 2.75 1.55 -9.44
C SER A 111 3.45 2.85 -9.05
N SER A 112 4.31 3.38 -9.93
CA SER A 112 4.93 4.71 -9.77
C SER A 112 3.87 5.81 -9.69
N ASP A 113 2.89 5.77 -10.58
CA ASP A 113 1.79 6.75 -10.61
C ASP A 113 0.88 6.64 -9.38
N VAL A 114 0.60 5.43 -8.91
CA VAL A 114 -0.13 5.20 -7.65
C VAL A 114 0.65 5.79 -6.48
N ALA A 115 1.96 5.53 -6.38
CA ALA A 115 2.78 6.10 -5.31
C ALA A 115 2.76 7.63 -5.32
N LYS A 116 2.81 8.27 -6.50
CA LYS A 116 2.67 9.73 -6.65
C LYS A 116 1.30 10.22 -6.22
N CYS A 117 0.22 9.56 -6.64
CA CYS A 117 -1.15 9.96 -6.33
C CYS A 117 -1.44 9.99 -4.83
N PHE A 118 -0.73 9.17 -4.04
CA PHE A 118 -0.88 9.07 -2.60
C PHE A 118 0.27 9.72 -1.81
N ASP A 119 1.08 10.58 -2.46
CA ASP A 119 2.21 11.29 -1.84
C ASP A 119 3.19 10.35 -1.10
N MET A 120 3.44 9.15 -1.66
CA MET A 120 4.23 8.13 -0.97
C MET A 120 5.73 8.48 -0.87
N GLY A 121 6.18 9.45 -1.66
CA GLY A 121 7.56 9.93 -1.70
C GLY A 121 8.38 9.30 -2.82
N VAL A 122 9.37 10.05 -3.31
CA VAL A 122 10.17 9.71 -4.50
C VAL A 122 10.79 8.31 -4.39
N TYR A 123 11.23 7.90 -3.20
CA TYR A 123 11.76 6.55 -2.96
C TYR A 123 10.73 5.47 -3.34
N GLN A 124 9.49 5.61 -2.89
CA GLN A 124 8.41 4.65 -3.13
C GLN A 124 7.93 4.68 -4.58
N GLU A 125 8.08 5.81 -5.27
CA GLU A 125 7.71 5.98 -6.68
C GLU A 125 8.64 5.23 -7.65
N ILE A 126 9.89 5.02 -7.27
CA ILE A 126 10.92 4.45 -8.16
C ILE A 126 11.40 3.07 -7.73
N SER A 127 11.04 2.60 -6.52
CA SER A 127 11.58 1.34 -5.97
C SER A 127 11.26 0.13 -6.85
N MET A 128 10.06 0.05 -7.42
CA MET A 128 9.67 -1.07 -8.28
C MET A 128 10.36 -1.06 -9.65
N GLN A 129 10.82 0.11 -10.12
CA GLN A 129 11.55 0.20 -11.39
C GLN A 129 12.94 -0.45 -11.30
N LEU A 130 13.52 -0.55 -10.09
CA LEU A 130 14.82 -1.19 -9.89
C LEU A 130 14.78 -2.68 -10.24
N GLU A 131 13.72 -3.36 -9.83
CA GLU A 131 13.54 -4.81 -10.07
C GLU A 131 13.47 -5.09 -11.57
N LEU A 132 12.69 -4.28 -12.30
CA LEU A 132 12.56 -4.40 -13.75
C LEU A 132 13.89 -4.14 -14.48
N ALA A 133 14.58 -3.05 -14.12
CA ALA A 133 15.89 -2.74 -14.71
C ALA A 133 16.93 -3.83 -14.42
N ALA A 134 16.87 -4.45 -13.23
CA ALA A 134 17.73 -5.56 -12.86
C ALA A 134 17.41 -6.84 -13.64
N TYR A 135 16.13 -7.16 -13.82
CA TYR A 135 15.68 -8.30 -14.62
C TYR A 135 16.18 -8.19 -16.06
N GLU A 136 16.04 -7.00 -16.66
CA GLU A 136 16.49 -6.69 -18.02
C GLU A 136 18.02 -6.55 -18.15
N LYS A 137 18.73 -6.53 -17.02
CA LYS A 137 20.17 -6.24 -16.93
C LYS A 137 20.53 -4.91 -17.60
N ASN A 138 19.65 -3.92 -17.49
CA ASN A 138 19.86 -2.58 -18.02
C ASN A 138 20.78 -1.79 -17.09
N ILE A 139 22.09 -1.86 -17.35
CA ILE A 139 23.15 -1.29 -16.49
C ILE A 139 22.95 0.20 -16.22
N ASP A 140 22.67 1.00 -17.26
CA ASP A 140 22.57 2.45 -17.13
C ASP A 140 21.33 2.84 -16.31
N GLU A 141 20.21 2.17 -16.57
CA GLU A 141 18.96 2.43 -15.85
C GLU A 141 19.03 1.96 -14.40
N THR A 142 19.61 0.79 -14.14
CA THR A 142 19.83 0.31 -12.77
C THR A 142 20.70 1.29 -11.99
N ALA A 143 21.81 1.76 -12.56
CA ALA A 143 22.69 2.74 -11.91
C ALA A 143 21.92 4.04 -11.60
N ARG A 144 21.14 4.54 -12.56
CA ARG A 144 20.30 5.74 -12.41
C ARG A 144 19.27 5.58 -11.28
N ILE A 145 18.64 4.41 -11.16
CA ILE A 145 17.62 4.16 -10.13
C ILE A 145 18.26 3.98 -8.75
N MET A 146 19.37 3.25 -8.64
CA MET A 146 20.13 3.10 -7.40
C MET A 146 20.54 4.46 -6.82
N GLU A 147 21.09 5.35 -7.66
CA GLU A 147 21.48 6.70 -7.25
C GLU A 147 20.30 7.49 -6.71
N LYS A 148 19.15 7.44 -7.39
CA LYS A 148 17.95 8.14 -6.92
C LYS A 148 17.41 7.53 -5.63
N LEU A 149 17.39 6.21 -5.48
CA LEU A 149 16.93 5.55 -4.25
C LEU A 149 17.80 5.94 -3.05
N ILE A 150 19.13 5.89 -3.20
CA ILE A 150 20.08 6.34 -2.17
C ILE A 150 19.87 7.82 -1.85
N SER A 151 19.74 8.67 -2.87
CA SER A 151 19.61 10.12 -2.68
C SER A 151 18.31 10.52 -1.98
N ASN A 152 17.24 9.74 -2.15
CA ASN A 152 15.91 10.04 -1.64
C ASN A 152 15.46 9.09 -0.51
N CYS A 153 16.38 8.41 0.19
CA CYS A 153 16.02 7.49 1.30
C CYS A 153 15.13 8.14 2.37
N ASP A 154 15.29 9.44 2.61
CA ASP A 154 14.49 10.23 3.55
C ASP A 154 13.03 10.43 3.12
N SER A 155 12.74 10.26 1.83
CA SER A 155 11.38 10.32 1.27
C SER A 155 10.59 9.01 1.43
N ILE A 156 11.20 7.92 1.91
CA ILE A 156 10.52 6.60 2.06
C ILE A 156 9.24 6.65 2.90
N SER A 157 9.13 7.66 3.78
CA SER A 157 8.01 7.89 4.68
C SER A 157 7.26 9.19 4.41
N ASP A 158 7.38 9.80 3.22
CA ASP A 158 6.74 11.09 2.94
C ASP A 158 5.20 11.03 3.00
N PHE A 159 4.58 9.86 2.82
CA PHE A 159 3.14 9.69 3.06
C PHE A 159 2.73 10.13 4.48
N THR A 160 3.63 10.04 5.47
CA THR A 160 3.37 10.51 6.84
C THR A 160 3.20 12.02 6.96
N LYS A 161 3.62 12.77 5.92
CA LYS A 161 3.53 14.23 5.80
C LYS A 161 2.38 14.65 4.86
N SER A 162 1.73 13.70 4.19
CA SER A 162 0.68 13.98 3.21
C SER A 162 -0.59 14.51 3.88
N LYS A 163 -1.28 15.42 3.17
CA LYS A 163 -2.62 15.86 3.57
C LYS A 163 -3.68 14.78 3.41
N LEU A 164 -3.42 13.73 2.61
CA LEU A 164 -4.32 12.60 2.43
C LEU A 164 -4.45 11.75 3.70
N PHE A 165 -3.46 11.82 4.60
CA PHE A 165 -3.40 11.03 5.84
C PHE A 165 -3.26 11.91 7.08
N SER A 166 -3.89 13.09 7.05
CA SER A 166 -3.69 14.16 8.03
C SER A 166 -4.22 13.87 9.44
N HIS A 167 -5.14 12.92 9.59
CA HIS A 167 -5.71 12.51 10.87
C HIS A 167 -4.98 11.30 11.46
N LEU A 168 -4.12 10.64 10.68
CA LEU A 168 -3.31 9.52 11.14
C LEU A 168 -2.12 9.99 11.98
N SER A 169 -1.80 9.19 13.01
CA SER A 169 -0.64 9.42 13.86
C SER A 169 0.48 8.46 13.46
N PHE A 170 1.56 9.01 12.93
CA PHE A 170 2.73 8.23 12.50
C PHE A 170 3.88 8.34 13.48
N LYS A 171 4.64 7.24 13.62
CA LYS A 171 5.93 7.27 14.29
C LYS A 171 6.89 8.13 13.48
N GLN A 172 7.53 9.10 14.14
CA GLN A 172 8.57 9.91 13.52
C GLN A 172 9.91 9.17 13.57
N TYR A 173 10.62 9.18 12.45
CA TYR A 173 11.96 8.61 12.34
C TYR A 173 13.01 9.71 12.50
N GLY A 174 14.03 9.43 13.32
CA GLY A 174 15.19 10.31 13.48
C GLY A 174 16.13 10.22 12.28
N LYS A 175 17.09 11.14 12.22
CA LYS A 175 18.13 11.16 11.17
C LYS A 175 18.87 9.83 11.07
N ASP A 176 19.20 9.24 12.21
CA ASP A 176 19.93 7.97 12.34
C ASP A 176 19.25 6.83 11.57
N PHE A 177 17.91 6.74 11.61
CA PHE A 177 17.17 5.71 10.86
C PHE A 177 17.41 5.81 9.34
N TYR A 178 17.44 7.02 8.80
CA TYR A 178 17.66 7.23 7.36
C TYR A 178 19.12 7.04 6.96
N GLU A 179 20.06 7.29 7.88
CA GLU A 179 21.48 6.97 7.69
C GLU A 179 21.70 5.45 7.66
N ASP A 180 21.10 4.72 8.62
CA ASP A 180 21.12 3.26 8.66
C ASP A 180 20.51 2.66 7.39
N LEU A 181 19.32 3.13 7.00
CA LEU A 181 18.66 2.68 5.77
C LEU A 181 19.52 2.93 4.52
N ARG A 182 20.18 4.09 4.45
CA ARG A 182 21.08 4.43 3.33
C ARG A 182 22.27 3.48 3.28
N SER A 183 22.89 3.20 4.42
CA SER A 183 24.02 2.25 4.51
C SER A 183 23.59 0.83 4.10
N ASP A 184 22.43 0.37 4.58
CA ASP A 184 21.87 -0.93 4.22
C ASP A 184 21.58 -1.04 2.72
N LEU A 185 21.04 0.01 2.10
CA LEU A 185 20.79 0.04 0.66
C LEU A 185 22.07 -0.02 -0.15
N VAL A 186 23.09 0.77 0.23
CA VAL A 186 24.41 0.73 -0.42
C VAL A 186 24.97 -0.69 -0.35
N LYS A 187 24.95 -1.32 0.83
CA LYS A 187 25.41 -2.70 1.01
C LYS A 187 24.67 -3.68 0.11
N ARG A 188 23.34 -3.58 0.00
CA ARG A 188 22.52 -4.46 -0.85
C ARG A 188 22.75 -4.22 -2.34
N PHE A 189 22.98 -2.99 -2.76
CA PHE A 189 23.27 -2.67 -4.17
C PHE A 189 24.66 -3.14 -4.61
N CYS A 190 25.58 -3.33 -3.67
CA CYS A 190 26.89 -3.92 -3.91
C CYS A 190 26.89 -5.45 -3.95
N ASP A 191 25.73 -6.11 -3.78
CA ASP A 191 25.63 -7.57 -3.85
C ASP A 191 25.93 -8.08 -5.27
N GLU A 192 26.99 -8.88 -5.42
CA GLU A 192 27.43 -9.38 -6.72
C GLU A 192 26.52 -10.47 -7.29
N GLU A 193 25.78 -11.20 -6.44
CA GLU A 193 24.81 -12.20 -6.90
C GLU A 193 23.67 -11.52 -7.67
N THR A 194 23.15 -10.41 -7.14
CA THR A 194 22.04 -9.66 -7.73
C THR A 194 22.51 -8.69 -8.82
N PHE A 195 23.60 -7.94 -8.59
CA PHE A 195 24.01 -6.82 -9.43
C PHE A 195 25.37 -7.02 -10.13
N GLY A 196 25.97 -8.21 -10.08
CA GLY A 196 27.26 -8.49 -10.71
C GLY A 196 27.31 -8.22 -12.22
N TYR A 197 26.15 -8.23 -12.91
CA TYR A 197 26.06 -7.86 -14.32
C TYR A 197 26.46 -6.39 -14.60
N MET A 198 26.52 -5.54 -13.57
CA MET A 198 26.94 -4.14 -13.66
C MET A 198 28.47 -3.95 -13.64
N SER A 199 29.26 -5.03 -13.60
CA SER A 199 30.72 -4.92 -13.55
C SER A 199 31.28 -4.06 -14.69
N GLY A 200 32.16 -3.13 -14.34
CA GLY A 200 32.72 -2.14 -15.27
C GLY A 200 31.89 -0.85 -15.40
N ASN A 201 30.70 -0.77 -14.82
CA ASN A 201 29.96 0.49 -14.71
C ASN A 201 30.61 1.41 -13.66
N ILE A 202 30.97 2.63 -14.05
CA ILE A 202 31.70 3.58 -13.20
C ILE A 202 30.95 3.89 -11.90
N TYR A 203 29.62 4.06 -11.95
CA TYR A 203 28.83 4.37 -10.77
C TYR A 203 28.83 3.20 -9.77
N TRP A 204 28.56 1.99 -10.26
CA TRP A 204 28.50 0.80 -9.41
C TRP A 204 29.86 0.44 -8.79
N GLU A 205 30.95 0.53 -9.55
CA GLU A 205 32.31 0.31 -8.99
C GLU A 205 32.67 1.37 -7.94
N THR A 206 32.30 2.63 -8.16
CA THR A 206 32.48 3.70 -7.17
C THR A 206 31.64 3.47 -5.91
N LEU A 207 30.45 2.91 -6.05
CA LEU A 207 29.57 2.58 -4.93
C LEU A 207 30.18 1.46 -4.06
N LYS A 208 30.70 0.39 -4.68
CA LYS A 208 31.42 -0.69 -3.98
C LYS A 208 32.64 -0.17 -3.22
N ASP A 209 33.45 0.66 -3.86
CA ASP A 209 34.64 1.26 -3.23
C ASP A 209 34.33 2.09 -1.98
N LYS A 210 33.17 2.75 -1.95
CA LYS A 210 32.70 3.50 -0.78
C LYS A 210 32.22 2.55 0.32
N SER A 211 31.46 1.51 -0.06
CA SER A 211 30.91 0.54 0.89
C SER A 211 31.97 -0.28 1.63
N HIS A 212 33.15 -0.49 1.03
CA HIS A 212 34.27 -1.22 1.67
C HIS A 212 35.15 -0.34 2.59
N LYS A 213 34.91 0.97 2.65
CA LYS A 213 35.71 1.92 3.45
C LYS A 213 35.03 2.37 4.75
N GLU A 214 33.76 2.01 4.93
CA GLU A 214 32.96 2.22 6.15
C GLU A 214 32.98 0.97 7.03
#